data_AF-A0A918NC01-F1
#
_entry.id   AF-A0A918NC01-F1
#
_cell.length_a   1.000
_cell.length_b   1.000
_cell.length_c   1.000
_cell.angle_alpha   90.00
_cell.angle_beta   90.00
_cell.angle_gamma   90.00
#
_symmetry.space_group_name_H-M   'P 1'
#
loop_
_entity.id
_entity.type
_entity.pdbx_description
1 polymer ?
#
loop_
_entity_poly.entity_id
_entity_poly.type
_entity_poly.pdbx_seq_one_letter_code
_entity_poly.pdbx_strand_id
1 'polypeptide(L)'
;MSYLKKSVAIAVLGSLVACTAASQPDVVAETKSKVTTPMTTVKPGADISINSILPKAMVVGDFQTVRLEFTEGYVDGTMSVQIEPSEGLRLFGGSTTKSFDMTQAVKHSWDVDVAADTDGVYFLKVFAMADNMPRSFSVRLDIGTVTQKMFDDAMPADGELTDGGKVRALDATETIK
;
A
#
# COMPACT_ATOMS: atom_id res chain seq x y z
N MET A 1 -50.27 -15.91 39.85
CA MET A 1 -50.21 -17.19 39.10
C MET A 1 -48.75 -17.62 39.08
N SER A 2 -48.30 -18.58 39.91
CA SER A 2 -48.40 -20.04 39.65
C SER A 2 -47.49 -20.47 38.49
N TYR A 3 -46.51 -21.38 38.55
CA TYR A 3 -46.02 -22.32 39.54
C TYR A 3 -44.55 -22.67 39.25
N LEU A 4 -43.82 -23.01 40.32
CA LEU A 4 -42.58 -23.78 40.37
C LEU A 4 -42.72 -25.14 39.66
N LYS A 5 -41.71 -25.61 38.92
CA LYS A 5 -41.46 -27.05 38.69
C LYS A 5 -39.99 -27.34 38.37
N LYS A 6 -39.45 -28.30 39.13
CA LYS A 6 -38.08 -28.84 39.14
C LYS A 6 -37.90 -29.93 38.09
N SER A 7 -36.63 -30.38 38.00
CA SER A 7 -36.16 -31.72 37.58
C SER A 7 -35.78 -31.82 36.09
N VAL A 8 -34.77 -32.57 35.62
CA VAL A 8 -34.13 -33.83 36.06
C VAL A 8 -32.71 -33.88 35.44
N ALA A 9 -31.73 -34.44 36.16
CA ALA A 9 -30.44 -34.86 35.61
C ALA A 9 -30.52 -36.31 35.08
N ILE A 10 -29.97 -36.59 33.89
CA ILE A 10 -29.71 -37.96 33.42
C ILE A 10 -28.30 -38.00 32.83
N ALA A 11 -27.44 -38.79 33.47
CA ALA A 11 -26.19 -39.28 32.94
C ALA A 11 -26.44 -40.60 32.21
N VAL A 12 -25.82 -40.80 31.04
CA VAL A 12 -25.71 -42.13 30.40
C VAL A 12 -24.26 -42.36 29.97
N LEU A 13 -23.69 -43.40 30.57
CA LEU A 13 -22.44 -44.08 30.23
C LEU A 13 -22.67 -45.11 29.11
N GLY A 14 -21.61 -45.41 28.36
CA GLY A 14 -21.50 -46.58 27.46
C GLY A 14 -21.29 -46.18 26.00
N SER A 15 -20.42 -46.78 25.21
CA SER A 15 -19.70 -48.05 25.34
C SER A 15 -18.59 -48.10 24.28
N LEU A 16 -17.50 -48.81 24.59
CA LEU A 16 -16.43 -49.14 23.65
C LEU A 16 -16.97 -49.85 22.40
N VAL A 17 -16.50 -49.41 21.23
CA VAL A 17 -16.44 -50.25 20.02
C VAL A 17 -15.01 -50.17 19.49
N ALA A 18 -14.27 -51.25 19.71
CA ALA A 18 -13.05 -51.55 18.98
C ALA A 18 -13.44 -52.42 17.76
N CYS A 19 -13.10 -51.97 16.55
CA CYS A 19 -13.06 -52.82 15.35
C CYS A 19 -12.03 -52.28 14.35
N THR A 20 -10.86 -52.91 14.39
CA THR A 20 -10.03 -53.41 13.28
C THR A 20 -9.96 -52.62 11.96
N ALA A 21 -8.74 -52.23 11.57
CA ALA A 21 -8.24 -52.44 10.21
C ALA A 21 -6.71 -52.33 10.20
N ALA A 22 -6.05 -53.39 9.74
CA ALA A 22 -4.62 -53.44 9.49
C ALA A 22 -4.24 -52.46 8.37
N SER A 23 -3.14 -51.73 8.54
CA SER A 23 -2.48 -51.02 7.45
C SER A 23 -0.98 -50.99 7.72
N GLN A 24 -0.23 -51.27 6.66
CA GLN A 24 1.23 -51.41 6.58
C GLN A 24 1.96 -50.14 7.03
N PRO A 25 3.25 -50.24 7.41
CA PRO A 25 4.04 -49.05 7.71
C PRO A 25 4.41 -48.33 6.41
N ASP A 26 3.65 -47.28 6.08
CA ASP A 26 4.13 -46.26 5.15
C ASP A 26 5.20 -45.43 5.85
N VAL A 27 6.37 -45.41 5.23
CA VAL A 27 7.50 -44.53 5.53
C VAL A 27 7.02 -43.08 5.57
N VAL A 28 6.93 -42.53 6.78
CA VAL A 28 6.67 -41.10 6.99
C VAL A 28 7.91 -40.33 6.56
N ALA A 29 7.88 -39.82 5.32
CA ALA A 29 8.78 -38.78 4.90
C ALA A 29 8.48 -37.52 5.74
N GLU A 30 9.32 -37.26 6.75
CA GLU A 30 9.36 -35.97 7.45
C GLU A 30 9.69 -34.87 6.44
N THR A 31 8.67 -34.29 5.84
CA THR A 31 8.77 -32.99 5.20
C THR A 31 8.90 -31.97 6.33
N LYS A 32 10.15 -31.66 6.71
CA LYS A 32 10.47 -30.45 7.47
C LYS A 32 9.97 -29.25 6.66
N SER A 33 8.74 -28.84 6.93
CA SER A 33 8.22 -27.56 6.48
C SER A 33 9.08 -26.50 7.16
N LYS A 34 9.99 -25.91 6.39
CA LYS A 34 10.73 -24.72 6.77
C LYS A 34 9.68 -23.64 7.02
N VAL A 35 9.34 -23.40 8.29
CA VAL A 35 8.58 -22.24 8.72
C VAL A 35 9.46 -21.03 8.40
N THR A 36 9.27 -20.49 7.22
CA THR A 36 9.79 -19.18 6.87
C THR A 36 8.95 -18.20 7.66
N THR A 37 9.42 -17.82 8.85
CA THR A 37 8.86 -16.67 9.56
C THR A 37 8.88 -15.52 8.57
N PRO A 38 7.73 -14.92 8.23
CA PRO A 38 7.72 -13.80 7.30
C PRO A 38 8.57 -12.70 7.93
N MET A 39 9.73 -12.40 7.35
CA MET A 39 10.48 -11.23 7.75
C MET A 39 9.62 -10.04 7.37
N THR A 40 9.01 -9.41 8.37
CA THR A 40 8.34 -8.13 8.21
C THR A 40 9.42 -7.09 7.99
N THR A 41 9.76 -6.85 6.73
CA THR A 41 10.59 -5.72 6.34
C THR A 41 9.79 -4.45 6.57
N VAL A 42 10.04 -3.78 7.70
CA VAL A 42 9.54 -2.44 7.97
C VAL A 42 10.40 -1.45 7.19
N LYS A 43 9.79 -0.73 6.24
CA LYS A 43 10.50 0.33 5.50
C LYS A 43 10.89 1.45 6.49
N PRO A 44 12.15 1.92 6.49
CA PRO A 44 12.55 3.04 7.33
C PRO A 44 11.80 4.32 6.95
N GLY A 45 11.60 5.21 7.92
CA GLY A 45 10.86 6.46 7.77
C GLY A 45 9.55 6.47 8.54
N ALA A 46 8.68 7.46 8.26
CA ALA A 46 7.41 7.57 8.96
C ALA A 46 6.51 6.34 8.75
N ASP A 47 5.72 5.98 9.77
CA ASP A 47 4.73 4.91 9.69
C ASP A 47 3.45 5.43 9.01
N ILE A 48 3.57 5.68 7.70
CA ILE A 48 2.50 6.18 6.85
C ILE A 48 2.35 5.23 5.66
N SER A 49 1.11 4.94 5.31
CA SER A 49 0.72 4.22 4.10
C SER A 49 -0.19 5.10 3.25
N ILE A 50 -0.07 4.97 1.93
CA ILE A 50 -0.92 5.68 0.98
C ILE A 50 -1.70 4.68 0.13
N ASN A 51 -2.97 4.97 -0.11
CA ASN A 51 -3.80 4.33 -1.11
C ASN A 51 -4.31 5.39 -2.08
N SER A 52 -4.09 5.20 -3.38
CA SER A 52 -4.56 6.12 -4.42
C SER A 52 -5.77 5.53 -5.14
N ILE A 53 -6.89 6.25 -5.11
CA ILE A 53 -8.10 5.89 -5.83
C ILE A 53 -8.17 6.77 -7.08
N LEU A 54 -8.05 6.13 -8.24
CA LEU A 54 -8.06 6.78 -9.55
C LEU A 54 -9.40 6.55 -10.26
N PRO A 55 -9.86 7.50 -11.08
CA PRO A 55 -10.97 7.28 -12.00
C PRO A 55 -10.67 6.10 -12.94
N LYS A 56 -11.72 5.43 -13.44
CA LYS A 56 -11.58 4.28 -14.34
C LYS A 56 -10.83 4.63 -15.64
N ALA A 57 -11.03 5.84 -16.14
CA ALA A 57 -10.40 6.33 -17.34
C ALA A 57 -10.03 7.80 -17.11
N MET A 58 -8.82 8.16 -17.51
CA MET A 58 -8.37 9.53 -17.48
C MET A 58 -8.25 10.08 -18.90
N VAL A 59 -8.96 11.17 -19.16
CA VAL A 59 -9.04 11.87 -20.45
C VAL A 59 -8.13 13.09 -20.44
N VAL A 60 -7.43 13.31 -21.56
CA VAL A 60 -6.58 14.49 -21.78
C VAL A 60 -7.42 15.76 -21.87
N GLY A 61 -6.90 16.85 -21.31
CA GLY A 61 -7.55 18.16 -21.31
C GLY A 61 -8.61 18.36 -20.23
N ASP A 62 -9.12 17.26 -19.65
CA ASP A 62 -10.12 17.30 -18.59
C ASP A 62 -9.50 17.23 -17.20
N PHE A 63 -10.06 17.99 -16.25
CA PHE A 63 -9.72 17.85 -14.84
C PHE A 63 -10.36 16.61 -14.24
N GLN A 64 -9.56 15.90 -13.46
CA GLN A 64 -9.98 14.67 -12.83
C GLN A 64 -9.51 14.57 -11.41
N THR A 65 -10.40 14.11 -10.54
CA THR A 65 -10.11 13.98 -9.13
C THR A 65 -9.45 12.64 -8.84
N VAL A 66 -8.23 12.71 -8.30
CA VAL A 66 -7.50 11.60 -7.69
C VAL A 66 -7.66 11.70 -6.19
N ARG A 67 -8.19 10.65 -5.54
CA ARG A 67 -8.30 10.60 -4.09
C ARG A 67 -7.09 9.90 -3.49
N LEU A 68 -6.32 10.64 -2.71
CA LEU A 68 -5.23 10.11 -1.91
C LEU A 68 -5.73 9.83 -0.50
N GLU A 69 -5.62 8.58 -0.07
CA GLU A 69 -5.97 8.15 1.27
C GLU A 69 -4.71 7.81 2.04
N PHE A 70 -4.57 8.40 3.23
CA PHE A 70 -3.42 8.20 4.10
C PHE A 70 -3.84 7.44 5.35
N THR A 71 -3.04 6.48 5.77
CA THR A 71 -3.18 5.77 7.04
C THR A 71 -1.87 5.86 7.79
N GLU A 72 -1.92 6.13 9.08
CA GLU A 72 -0.74 6.21 9.92
C GLU A 72 -0.86 5.39 11.22
N GLY A 73 0.30 5.07 11.80
CA GLY A 73 0.41 4.33 13.07
C GLY A 73 0.64 5.19 14.32
N TYR A 74 0.49 6.52 14.22
CA TYR A 74 0.74 7.46 15.33
C TYR A 74 -0.53 7.69 16.17
N VAL A 75 -0.35 8.02 17.45
CA VAL A 75 -1.45 8.27 18.41
C VAL A 75 -1.88 9.75 18.39
N ASP A 76 -0.95 10.67 18.14
CA ASP A 76 -1.17 12.10 18.11
C ASP A 76 -0.17 12.82 17.19
N GLY A 77 -0.34 14.14 17.06
CA GLY A 77 0.54 15.00 16.28
C GLY A 77 -0.07 15.48 14.98
N THR A 78 0.79 15.96 14.07
CA THR A 78 0.38 16.46 12.76
C THR A 78 1.16 15.76 11.66
N MET A 79 0.44 15.23 10.68
CA MET A 79 1.02 14.78 9.42
C MET A 79 0.94 15.92 8.41
N SER A 80 2.07 16.34 7.86
CA SER A 80 2.10 17.28 6.73
C SER A 80 2.39 16.52 5.45
N VAL A 81 1.57 16.73 4.42
CA VAL A 81 1.71 16.12 3.10
C VAL A 81 1.92 17.22 2.06
N GLN A 82 2.93 17.09 1.23
CA GLN A 82 3.19 17.91 0.06
C GLN A 82 3.09 17.05 -1.20
N ILE A 83 2.51 17.60 -2.25
CA ILE A 83 2.43 16.97 -3.57
C ILE A 83 3.18 17.79 -4.60
N GLU A 84 3.85 17.09 -5.52
CA GLU A 84 4.57 17.69 -6.64
C GLU A 84 4.22 16.91 -7.92
N PRO A 85 3.57 17.55 -8.90
CA PRO A 85 3.29 16.91 -10.18
C PRO A 85 4.57 16.74 -11.00
N SER A 86 4.68 15.66 -11.76
CA SER A 86 5.71 15.51 -12.79
C SER A 86 5.51 16.52 -13.93
N GLU A 87 6.52 16.68 -14.78
CA GLU A 87 6.43 17.52 -15.97
C GLU A 87 5.21 17.14 -16.83
N GLY A 88 4.50 18.16 -17.32
CA GLY A 88 3.28 18.00 -18.13
C GLY A 88 2.00 17.68 -17.36
N LEU A 89 2.08 17.37 -16.06
CA LEU A 89 0.92 17.22 -15.18
C LEU A 89 0.63 18.54 -14.45
N ARG A 90 -0.64 18.94 -14.43
CA ARG A 90 -1.10 20.16 -13.77
C ARG A 90 -2.02 19.83 -12.62
N LEU A 91 -1.92 20.62 -11.55
CA LEU A 91 -2.85 20.59 -10.41
C LEU A 91 -3.82 21.77 -10.52
N PHE A 92 -5.08 21.56 -10.18
CA PHE A 92 -6.10 22.61 -10.19
C PHE A 92 -6.56 23.00 -8.80
N GLY A 93 -6.72 24.30 -8.57
CA GLY A 93 -7.54 24.87 -7.49
C GLY A 93 -7.15 24.52 -6.03
N GLY A 94 -6.10 23.74 -5.81
CA GLY A 94 -5.71 23.22 -4.50
C GLY A 94 -4.35 23.71 -4.03
N SER A 95 -4.18 23.76 -2.70
CA SER A 95 -2.85 23.85 -2.09
C SER A 95 -2.02 22.64 -2.53
N THR A 96 -0.71 22.81 -2.73
CA THR A 96 0.21 21.67 -2.92
C THR A 96 0.62 21.04 -1.59
N THR A 97 0.12 21.57 -0.48
CA THR A 97 0.41 21.09 0.87
C THR A 97 -0.88 20.99 1.68
N LYS A 98 -1.02 19.92 2.45
CA LYS A 98 -2.14 19.69 3.36
C LYS A 98 -1.63 19.10 4.66
N SER A 99 -2.18 19.56 5.78
CA SER A 99 -1.88 19.02 7.11
C SER A 99 -3.08 18.28 7.66
N PHE A 100 -2.82 17.19 8.37
CA PHE A 100 -3.82 16.35 9.01
C PHE A 100 -3.50 16.21 10.50
N ASP A 101 -4.53 16.32 11.32
CA ASP A 101 -4.45 16.04 12.76
C ASP A 101 -4.56 14.52 12.97
N MET A 102 -3.51 13.93 13.53
CA MET A 102 -3.42 12.47 13.72
C MET A 102 -4.15 12.00 14.99
N THR A 103 -4.71 12.91 15.81
CA THR A 103 -5.37 12.56 17.08
C THR A 103 -6.74 11.91 16.91
N GLN A 104 -7.45 12.15 15.79
CA GLN A 104 -8.87 11.80 15.66
C GLN A 104 -9.18 10.74 14.59
N ALA A 105 -8.29 10.53 13.63
CA ALA A 105 -8.58 9.68 12.47
C ALA A 105 -7.40 8.78 12.12
N VAL A 106 -7.70 7.50 11.97
CA VAL A 106 -6.75 6.47 11.46
C VAL A 106 -6.60 6.58 9.93
N LYS A 107 -7.50 7.31 9.27
CA LYS A 107 -7.50 7.47 7.82
C LYS A 107 -7.85 8.90 7.41
N HIS A 108 -6.98 9.51 6.62
CA HIS A 108 -7.18 10.83 6.04
C HIS A 108 -7.43 10.74 4.55
N SER A 109 -8.15 11.71 3.99
CA SER A 109 -8.39 11.77 2.54
C SER A 109 -8.09 13.15 1.97
N TRP A 110 -7.54 13.14 0.76
CA TRP A 110 -7.24 14.32 -0.03
C TRP A 110 -7.62 14.10 -1.48
N ASP A 111 -8.64 14.83 -1.91
CA ASP A 111 -9.02 14.91 -3.31
C ASP A 111 -8.13 15.94 -4.00
N VAL A 112 -7.41 15.49 -5.03
CA VAL A 112 -6.48 16.28 -5.82
C VAL A 112 -6.95 16.27 -7.27
N ASP A 113 -7.26 17.45 -7.80
CA ASP A 113 -7.68 17.58 -9.19
C ASP A 113 -6.45 17.76 -10.08
N VAL A 114 -6.31 16.85 -11.04
CA VAL A 114 -5.17 16.77 -11.96
C VAL A 114 -5.63 16.85 -13.41
N ALA A 115 -4.78 17.38 -14.28
CA ALA A 115 -4.99 17.38 -15.72
C ALA A 115 -3.65 17.31 -16.48
N ALA A 116 -3.68 16.78 -17.69
CA ALA A 116 -2.56 16.84 -18.64
C ALA A 116 -3.09 17.16 -20.04
N ASP A 117 -2.26 17.81 -20.86
CA ASP A 117 -2.62 18.24 -22.22
C ASP A 117 -2.24 17.23 -23.31
N THR A 118 -1.52 16.18 -22.94
CA THR A 118 -1.07 15.12 -23.85
C THR A 118 -1.30 13.75 -23.23
N ASP A 119 -1.49 12.74 -24.08
CA ASP A 119 -1.52 11.35 -23.65
C ASP A 119 -0.15 11.02 -23.03
N GLY A 120 -0.14 10.27 -21.93
CA GLY A 120 1.12 9.92 -21.27
C GLY A 120 0.99 9.27 -19.91
N VAL A 121 2.15 8.81 -19.42
CA VAL A 121 2.34 8.41 -18.02
C VAL A 121 2.88 9.59 -17.25
N TYR A 122 2.19 9.96 -16.18
CA TYR A 122 2.58 11.00 -15.26
C TYR A 122 2.76 10.44 -13.86
N PHE A 123 3.51 11.16 -13.03
CA PHE A 123 3.71 10.80 -11.64
C PHE A 123 3.36 11.96 -10.74
N LEU A 124 2.53 11.70 -9.73
CA LEU A 124 2.33 12.60 -8.61
C LEU A 124 3.25 12.15 -7.48
N LYS A 125 4.29 12.95 -7.19
CA LYS A 125 5.18 12.72 -6.05
C LYS A 125 4.47 13.20 -4.80
N VAL A 126 4.48 12.40 -3.75
CA VAL A 126 3.84 12.70 -2.48
C VAL A 126 4.87 12.59 -1.38
N PHE A 127 5.16 13.71 -0.71
CA PHE A 127 6.08 13.80 0.42
C PHE A 127 5.27 13.98 1.70
N ALA A 128 5.30 12.99 2.58
CA ALA A 128 4.66 13.04 3.87
C ALA A 128 5.72 13.16 4.97
N MET A 129 5.37 13.90 6.03
CA MET A 129 6.17 14.00 7.24
C MET A 129 5.25 13.84 8.45
N ALA A 130 5.61 12.93 9.34
CA ALA A 130 4.96 12.73 10.64
C ALA A 130 6.05 12.49 11.68
N ASP A 131 5.90 13.09 12.86
CA ASP A 131 6.89 13.01 13.95
C ASP A 131 8.34 13.29 13.49
N ASN A 132 8.52 14.33 12.66
CA ASN A 132 9.79 14.70 12.00
C ASN A 132 10.45 13.60 11.16
N MET A 133 9.76 12.51 10.87
CA MET A 133 10.21 11.45 9.98
C MET A 133 9.61 11.67 8.59
N PRO A 134 10.42 11.65 7.53
CA PRO A 134 9.91 11.76 6.17
C PRO A 134 9.46 10.40 5.62
N ARG A 135 8.55 10.44 4.64
CA ARG A 135 8.22 9.33 3.76
C ARG A 135 7.75 9.84 2.41
N SER A 136 8.22 9.22 1.33
CA SER A 136 7.86 9.62 -0.03
C SER A 136 7.13 8.49 -0.76
N PHE A 137 6.16 8.87 -1.59
CA PHE A 137 5.43 7.99 -2.48
C PHE A 137 5.39 8.58 -3.88
N SER A 138 5.12 7.73 -4.87
CA SER A 138 4.86 8.14 -6.23
C SER A 138 3.57 7.47 -6.70
N VAL A 139 2.62 8.26 -7.16
CA VAL A 139 1.35 7.79 -7.71
C VAL A 139 1.43 7.92 -9.22
N ARG A 140 1.37 6.78 -9.93
CA ARG A 140 1.33 6.74 -11.39
C ARG A 140 -0.07 7.13 -11.88
N LEU A 141 -0.13 8.01 -12.85
CA LEU A 141 -1.35 8.47 -13.51
C LEU A 141 -1.24 8.20 -15.01
N ASP A 142 -2.11 7.34 -15.52
CA ASP A 142 -2.19 7.01 -16.93
C ASP A 142 -3.29 7.87 -17.57
N ILE A 143 -2.91 8.88 -18.36
CA ILE A 143 -3.84 9.83 -18.99
C ILE A 143 -3.87 9.60 -20.49
N GLY A 144 -5.07 9.42 -21.05
CA GLY A 144 -5.28 9.12 -22.46
C GLY A 144 -4.89 7.69 -22.84
N THR A 145 -4.42 7.51 -24.08
CA THR A 145 -3.94 6.22 -24.57
C THR A 145 -2.46 6.05 -24.25
N VAL A 146 -2.17 5.19 -23.28
CA VAL A 146 -0.81 5.00 -22.78
C VAL A 146 -0.13 3.79 -23.42
N THR A 147 1.13 3.94 -23.81
CA THR A 147 1.97 2.86 -24.32
C THR A 147 3.12 2.55 -23.36
N GLN A 148 3.70 1.35 -23.45
CA GLN A 148 4.87 0.98 -22.64
C GLN A 148 6.05 1.92 -22.87
N LYS A 149 6.25 2.37 -24.12
CA LYS A 149 7.30 3.35 -24.44
C LYS A 149 7.14 4.65 -23.65
N MET A 150 5.91 5.13 -23.47
CA MET A 150 5.65 6.35 -22.71
C MET A 150 5.97 6.18 -21.22
N PHE A 151 5.73 4.99 -20.66
CA PHE A 151 6.17 4.67 -19.30
C PHE A 151 7.70 4.69 -19.19
N ASP A 152 8.38 4.06 -20.15
CA ASP A 152 9.83 3.96 -20.18
C ASP A 152 10.52 5.32 -20.39
N ASP A 153 9.86 6.25 -21.09
CA ASP A 153 10.31 7.63 -21.30
C ASP A 153 10.02 8.52 -20.06
N ALA A 154 8.90 8.29 -19.38
CA ALA A 154 8.54 8.98 -18.12
C ALA A 154 9.40 8.54 -16.93
N MET A 155 10.10 7.41 -17.04
CA MET A 155 11.10 6.93 -16.11
C MET A 155 12.51 7.08 -16.71
N PRO A 156 13.13 8.27 -16.65
CA PRO A 156 14.44 8.48 -17.24
C PRO A 156 15.46 7.50 -16.63
N ALA A 157 16.24 6.87 -17.51
CA ALA A 157 17.43 6.14 -17.12
C ALA A 157 18.60 7.12 -17.01
N ASP A 158 19.45 6.93 -16.02
CA ASP A 158 20.63 7.78 -15.79
C ASP A 158 21.77 7.48 -16.79
N GLY A 159 21.55 6.51 -17.69
CA GLY A 159 22.43 6.18 -18.80
C GLY A 159 21.99 4.91 -19.54
N GLU A 160 22.75 4.55 -20.57
CA GLU A 160 22.60 3.31 -21.33
C GLU A 160 23.92 2.53 -21.22
N LEU A 161 23.85 1.26 -20.84
CA LEU A 161 24.96 0.31 -20.88
C LEU A 161 25.36 0.10 -22.34
N THR A 162 26.62 -0.24 -22.58
CA THR A 162 27.16 -0.55 -23.91
C THR A 162 26.48 -1.74 -24.60
N ASP A 163 25.69 -2.53 -23.86
CA ASP A 163 24.90 -3.67 -24.36
C ASP A 163 23.41 -3.35 -24.59
N GLY A 164 22.99 -2.08 -24.43
CA GLY A 164 21.61 -1.63 -24.59
C GLY A 164 20.75 -1.76 -23.32
N GLY A 165 21.32 -2.16 -22.18
CA GLY A 165 20.62 -2.10 -20.89
C GLY A 165 20.52 -0.65 -20.37
N LYS A 166 19.44 -0.30 -19.67
CA LYS A 166 19.32 1.02 -19.02
C LYS A 166 20.07 1.03 -17.68
N VAL A 167 20.93 2.02 -17.45
CA VAL A 167 21.62 2.25 -16.17
C VAL A 167 20.78 3.18 -15.30
N ARG A 168 20.70 2.89 -14.00
CA ARG A 168 20.25 3.85 -12.99
C ARG A 168 21.37 4.11 -12.00
N ALA A 169 21.84 5.34 -11.95
CA ALA A 169 22.86 5.80 -11.03
C ALA A 169 22.15 6.20 -9.72
N LEU A 170 22.38 5.42 -8.67
CA LEU A 170 21.89 5.74 -7.33
C LEU A 170 23.02 6.45 -6.59
N ASP A 171 23.05 7.78 -6.65
CA ASP A 171 24.00 8.57 -5.88
C ASP A 171 23.62 8.53 -4.38
N ALA A 172 24.44 7.84 -3.58
CA ALA A 172 24.32 7.82 -2.13
C ALA A 172 25.41 8.71 -1.52
N THR A 173 25.01 9.77 -0.82
CA THR A 173 25.94 10.56 0.01
C THR A 173 25.88 10.03 1.44
N GLU A 174 26.89 9.26 1.85
CA GLU A 174 27.04 8.86 3.25
C GLU A 174 27.49 10.05 4.09
N THR A 175 26.67 10.45 5.06
CA THR A 175 27.10 11.41 6.09
C THR A 175 27.49 10.62 7.33
N ILE A 176 28.80 10.45 7.56
CA ILE A 176 29.33 9.94 8.83
C ILE A 176 29.34 11.13 9.81
N LYS A 177 28.62 11.01 10.94
CA LYS A 177 28.73 11.93 12.08
C LYS A 177 29.60 11.31 13.16
#